data_AF-A0A6J7I3Y8-F1
#
_entry.id   AF-A0A6J7I3Y8-F1
#
_cell.length_a   1.000
_cell.length_b   1.000
_cell.length_c   1.000
_cell.angle_alpha   90.00
_cell.angle_beta   90.00
_cell.angle_gamma   90.00
#
_symmetry.space_group_name_H-M   'P 1'
#
loop_
_entity.id
_entity.type
_entity.pdbx_description
1 polymer ?
#
loop_
_entity_poly.entity_id
_entity_poly.type
_entity_poly.pdbx_seq_one_letter_code
_entity_poly.pdbx_strand_id
1 'polypeptide(L)'
;MVKSEFGLYSADHGGAATRQFEERVRAEADVPATQPVIAVYGSADQGDQSAGLEHSGPAGADLVGRTEGDAFFRAWKDAGARMTATPSFGVEWTRFCFCGRQASDGGRVDTQGRIGAPFLTGSEEGRGPLFDILGKDIEGLRLPALDPVQGGKVVVPIGEWSEFWPMVLARIGDGAIVTMPGEPTIGIGERTRAAVLARARKAGVQRVTIAGLSNDYLNYITTPEEYDLQQYEGASTVFGRHSGTFLTDRAVDLATALAGDPITLDVKPYDASNGVRANGPAYPAGAAAGRVLQQPEDVERLGLVDVAWQGAPSGGDKPVDTAFITVERQEGAGWVAADNDLGQAIAWRVDDAGRYTATWNPAETTPTGAYRFVVTAPRYRLTSGAFTVRPSDALEVRRRTATAGRARVEVGFPVPRTNVDLIARPTLLGRGTVDFRVGVRTVTAPIGTDGVAEVAVPAGATVTVPAGAAKDPDGNTNATAVAVTGAGS
;
A
#
# COMPACT_ATOMS: atom_id res chain seq x y z
N MET A 1 -6.06 3.33 -0.23
CA MET A 1 -5.27 2.82 0.90
C MET A 1 -6.18 2.17 1.94
N VAL A 2 -5.66 1.25 2.75
CA VAL A 2 -6.38 0.67 3.90
C VAL A 2 -6.51 1.74 4.98
N LYS A 3 -7.75 2.00 5.39
CA LYS A 3 -8.08 3.07 6.35
C LYS A 3 -8.44 2.48 7.71
N SER A 4 -8.51 3.33 8.73
CA SER A 4 -8.75 2.92 10.12
C SER A 4 -10.05 2.12 10.31
N GLU A 5 -11.04 2.33 9.44
CA GLU A 5 -12.34 1.66 9.43
C GLU A 5 -12.25 0.17 9.05
N PHE A 6 -11.13 -0.29 8.48
CA PHE A 6 -10.92 -1.70 8.19
C PHE A 6 -10.75 -2.53 9.47
N GLY A 7 -10.21 -1.94 10.53
CA GLY A 7 -10.10 -2.56 11.85
C GLY A 7 -9.12 -3.74 11.96
N LEU A 8 -8.27 -3.96 10.96
CA LEU A 8 -7.23 -4.99 10.96
C LEU A 8 -5.87 -4.40 10.56
N TYR A 9 -4.80 -4.99 11.06
CA TYR A 9 -3.44 -4.65 10.63
C TYR A 9 -3.21 -5.05 9.18
N SER A 10 -2.57 -4.17 8.43
CA SER A 10 -2.19 -4.38 7.04
C SER A 10 -0.85 -3.70 6.78
N ALA A 11 -0.05 -4.27 5.87
CA ALA A 11 1.14 -3.63 5.32
C ALA A 11 0.80 -2.72 4.10
N ASP A 12 -0.49 -2.55 3.82
CA ASP A 12 -1.04 -1.74 2.74
C ASP A 12 -0.47 -2.11 1.35
N HIS A 13 -0.54 -1.16 0.40
CA HIS A 13 -0.08 -1.33 -0.97
C HIS A 13 1.42 -1.60 -1.04
N GLY A 14 2.23 -1.05 -0.13
CA GLY A 14 3.67 -1.36 -0.04
C GLY A 14 3.93 -2.84 0.25
N GLY A 15 3.11 -3.45 1.11
CA GLY A 15 3.11 -4.90 1.35
C GLY A 15 2.70 -5.72 0.12
N ALA A 16 1.75 -5.22 -0.68
CA ALA A 16 1.38 -5.87 -1.95
C ALA A 16 2.51 -5.76 -2.98
N ALA A 17 3.11 -4.57 -3.08
CA ALA A 17 4.17 -4.27 -4.04
C ALA A 17 5.42 -5.13 -3.82
N THR A 18 5.84 -5.29 -2.57
CA THR A 18 6.96 -6.17 -2.21
C THR A 18 6.71 -7.62 -2.61
N ARG A 19 5.54 -8.16 -2.27
CA ARG A 19 5.14 -9.53 -2.66
C ARG A 19 5.08 -9.72 -4.17
N GLN A 20 4.41 -8.80 -4.86
CA GLN A 20 4.31 -8.83 -6.33
C GLN A 20 5.71 -8.84 -6.97
N PHE A 21 6.62 -7.99 -6.49
CA PHE A 21 8.00 -7.98 -6.97
C PHE A 21 8.69 -9.33 -6.73
N GLU A 22 8.62 -9.87 -5.51
CA GLU A 22 9.26 -11.13 -5.13
C GLU A 22 8.76 -12.30 -6.01
N GLU A 23 7.44 -12.36 -6.24
CA GLU A 23 6.81 -13.36 -7.11
C GLU A 23 7.28 -13.23 -8.57
N ARG A 24 7.32 -12.01 -9.10
CA ARG A 24 7.82 -11.76 -10.47
C ARG A 24 9.29 -12.14 -10.63
N VAL A 25 10.13 -11.82 -9.65
CA VAL A 25 11.55 -12.22 -9.66
C VAL A 25 11.67 -13.74 -9.65
N ARG A 26 10.93 -14.45 -8.79
CA ARG A 26 10.95 -15.93 -8.77
C ARG A 26 10.42 -16.57 -10.05
N ALA A 27 9.45 -15.94 -10.72
CA ALA A 27 8.91 -16.46 -11.97
C ALA A 27 9.85 -16.27 -13.17
N GLU A 28 10.63 -15.19 -13.20
CA GLU A 28 11.54 -14.85 -14.29
C GLU A 28 12.96 -15.40 -14.09
N ALA A 29 13.44 -15.45 -12.84
CA ALA A 29 14.79 -15.85 -12.51
C ALA A 29 14.84 -17.24 -11.86
N ASP A 30 15.91 -17.99 -12.14
CA ASP A 30 16.16 -19.32 -11.57
C ASP A 30 16.62 -19.21 -10.11
N VAL A 31 15.74 -18.73 -9.23
CA VAL A 31 15.99 -18.58 -7.80
C VAL A 31 15.64 -19.90 -7.08
N PRO A 32 16.58 -20.55 -6.38
CA PRO A 32 16.29 -21.74 -5.61
C PRO A 32 15.13 -21.53 -4.64
N ALA A 33 14.28 -22.55 -4.46
CA ALA A 33 13.14 -22.49 -3.54
C ALA A 33 13.56 -22.15 -2.10
N THR A 34 14.77 -22.54 -1.70
CA THR A 34 15.34 -22.26 -0.36
C THR A 34 15.97 -20.88 -0.24
N GLN A 35 16.18 -20.16 -1.34
CA GLN A 35 16.77 -18.83 -1.32
C GLN A 35 15.67 -17.78 -1.12
N PRO A 36 15.78 -16.91 -0.09
CA PRO A 36 14.84 -15.81 0.06
C PRO A 36 15.05 -14.77 -1.06
N VAL A 37 13.95 -14.24 -1.56
CA VAL A 37 13.91 -12.99 -2.32
C VAL A 37 13.29 -11.99 -1.37
N ILE A 38 13.96 -10.86 -1.16
CA ILE A 38 13.51 -9.83 -0.22
C ILE A 38 13.32 -8.54 -1.01
N ALA A 39 12.08 -8.07 -1.07
CA ALA A 39 11.76 -6.74 -1.53
C ALA A 39 11.61 -5.79 -0.35
N VAL A 40 12.14 -4.58 -0.49
CA VAL A 40 11.94 -3.50 0.48
C VAL A 40 11.31 -2.34 -0.26
N TYR A 41 10.11 -1.96 0.17
CA TYR A 41 9.41 -0.77 -0.30
C TYR A 41 9.69 0.36 0.70
N GLY A 42 10.38 1.40 0.25
CA GLY A 42 10.75 2.54 1.08
C GLY A 42 9.94 3.78 0.70
N SER A 43 9.55 4.57 1.71
CA SER A 43 8.90 5.86 1.52
C SER A 43 9.88 6.89 0.95
N ALA A 44 9.42 7.70 0.00
CA ALA A 44 10.17 8.78 -0.59
C ALA A 44 9.68 10.13 -0.04
N ASP A 45 9.47 11.10 -0.93
CA ASP A 45 8.81 12.39 -0.69
C ASP A 45 7.30 12.31 -0.96
N GLN A 46 6.63 11.47 -0.16
CA GLN A 46 5.22 11.11 -0.31
C GLN A 46 4.25 12.03 0.46
N GLY A 47 4.74 13.10 1.12
CA GLY A 47 3.95 13.88 2.09
C GLY A 47 2.68 14.51 1.52
N ASP A 48 2.61 14.77 0.22
CA ASP A 48 1.46 15.31 -0.50
C ASP A 48 1.01 14.39 -1.65
N GLN A 49 1.29 13.09 -1.53
CA GLN A 49 0.86 12.06 -2.47
C GLN A 49 -0.20 11.16 -1.85
N SER A 50 -1.20 10.79 -2.64
CA SER A 50 -2.24 9.85 -2.20
C SER A 50 -2.47 8.75 -3.22
N ALA A 51 -2.43 7.50 -2.76
CA ALA A 51 -2.95 6.34 -3.47
C ALA A 51 -4.40 6.00 -3.03
N GLY A 52 -4.98 6.78 -2.12
CA GLY A 52 -6.22 6.49 -1.42
C GLY A 52 -7.43 7.31 -1.83
N LEU A 53 -7.30 8.22 -2.80
CA LEU A 53 -8.43 9.04 -3.28
C LEU A 53 -9.39 8.22 -4.16
N GLU A 54 -8.86 7.39 -5.07
CA GLU A 54 -9.67 6.59 -6.01
C GLU A 54 -9.78 5.11 -5.60
N HIS A 55 -8.91 4.65 -4.71
CA HIS A 55 -8.83 3.26 -4.28
C HIS A 55 -8.86 3.16 -2.76
N SER A 56 -9.79 2.38 -2.20
CA SER A 56 -9.98 2.29 -0.75
C SER A 56 -10.14 0.84 -0.27
N GLY A 57 -9.69 0.58 0.95
CA GLY A 57 -9.71 -0.74 1.57
C GLY A 57 -8.65 -1.70 1.02
N PRO A 58 -8.60 -2.95 1.53
CA PRO A 58 -7.55 -3.92 1.22
C PRO A 58 -7.48 -4.29 -0.26
N ALA A 59 -8.61 -4.51 -0.93
CA ALA A 59 -8.60 -4.76 -2.39
C ALA A 59 -8.05 -3.57 -3.20
N GLY A 60 -8.29 -2.33 -2.77
CA GLY A 60 -7.71 -1.15 -3.40
C GLY A 60 -6.19 -1.08 -3.19
N ALA A 61 -5.73 -1.39 -1.97
CA ALA A 61 -4.30 -1.46 -1.67
C ALA A 61 -3.59 -2.58 -2.45
N ASP A 62 -4.22 -3.75 -2.60
CA ASP A 62 -3.72 -4.84 -3.44
C ASP A 62 -3.57 -4.41 -4.92
N LEU A 63 -4.57 -3.72 -5.47
CA LEU A 63 -4.51 -3.21 -6.84
C LEU A 63 -3.35 -2.23 -7.06
N VAL A 64 -3.24 -1.23 -6.19
CA VAL A 64 -2.15 -0.23 -6.24
C VAL A 64 -0.81 -0.93 -6.08
N GLY A 65 -0.68 -1.78 -5.07
CA GLY A 65 0.57 -2.45 -4.76
C GLY A 65 1.03 -3.38 -5.88
N ARG A 66 0.15 -4.14 -6.53
CA ARG A 66 0.52 -4.94 -7.72
C ARG A 66 1.02 -4.06 -8.86
N THR A 67 0.39 -2.91 -9.08
CA THR A 67 0.82 -1.95 -10.11
C THR A 67 2.23 -1.42 -9.82
N GLU A 68 2.50 -1.06 -8.58
CA GLU A 68 3.81 -0.61 -8.13
C GLU A 68 4.85 -1.73 -8.17
N GLY A 69 4.51 -2.95 -7.75
CA GLY A 69 5.38 -4.12 -7.79
C GLY A 69 5.79 -4.49 -9.21
N ASP A 70 4.87 -4.39 -10.19
CA ASP A 70 5.19 -4.57 -11.61
C ASP A 70 6.09 -3.43 -12.15
N ALA A 71 5.95 -2.20 -11.65
CA ALA A 71 6.88 -1.11 -11.97
C ALA A 71 8.27 -1.35 -11.35
N PHE A 72 8.31 -1.81 -10.10
CA PHE A 72 9.55 -2.15 -9.39
C PHE A 72 10.30 -3.27 -10.12
N PHE A 73 9.59 -4.31 -10.56
CA PHE A 73 10.18 -5.41 -11.31
C PHE A 73 10.76 -4.96 -12.66
N ARG A 74 10.05 -4.10 -13.39
CA ARG A 74 10.58 -3.48 -14.63
C ARG A 74 11.85 -2.68 -14.36
N ALA A 75 11.86 -1.84 -13.33
CA ALA A 75 13.04 -1.06 -12.96
C ALA A 75 14.24 -1.96 -12.57
N TRP A 76 14.00 -3.08 -11.88
CA TRP A 76 15.03 -4.06 -11.57
C TRP A 76 15.62 -4.72 -12.81
N LYS A 77 14.78 -5.12 -13.78
CA LYS A 77 15.25 -5.64 -15.08
C LYS A 77 16.10 -4.62 -15.83
N ASP A 78 15.66 -3.38 -15.88
CA ASP A 78 16.38 -2.28 -16.55
C ASP A 78 17.70 -1.91 -15.86
N ALA A 79 17.83 -2.24 -14.57
CA ALA A 79 19.06 -2.06 -13.81
C ALA A 79 20.08 -3.17 -14.05
N GLY A 80 19.66 -4.38 -14.43
CA GLY A 80 20.50 -5.59 -14.51
C GLY A 80 21.81 -5.41 -15.28
N ALA A 81 21.78 -4.78 -16.45
CA ALA A 81 22.97 -4.53 -17.28
C ALA A 81 23.97 -3.53 -16.68
N ARG A 82 23.59 -2.83 -15.61
CA ARG A 82 24.38 -1.79 -14.93
C ARG A 82 24.73 -2.16 -13.48
N MET A 83 24.33 -3.34 -13.02
CA MET A 83 24.65 -3.80 -11.66
C MET A 83 26.13 -4.17 -11.53
N THR A 84 26.69 -3.92 -10.35
CA THR A 84 28.06 -4.31 -9.99
C THR A 84 28.06 -5.05 -8.66
N ALA A 85 28.91 -6.06 -8.53
CA ALA A 85 29.14 -6.78 -7.28
C ALA A 85 30.06 -6.00 -6.31
N THR A 86 30.66 -4.90 -6.76
CA THR A 86 31.62 -4.09 -5.97
C THR A 86 31.25 -2.61 -6.03
N PRO A 87 30.04 -2.21 -5.57
CA PRO A 87 29.67 -0.81 -5.56
C PRO A 87 30.54 -0.03 -4.56
N SER A 88 30.85 1.23 -4.90
CA SER A 88 31.49 2.15 -3.95
C SER A 88 30.51 2.53 -2.85
N PHE A 89 30.97 2.58 -1.60
CA PHE A 89 30.16 2.98 -0.45
C PHE A 89 30.73 4.23 0.22
N GLY A 90 29.84 5.09 0.70
CA GLY A 90 30.17 6.19 1.59
C GLY A 90 28.97 6.50 2.47
N VAL A 91 29.20 6.87 3.72
CA VAL A 91 28.12 7.20 4.64
C VAL A 91 28.52 8.38 5.50
N GLU A 92 27.62 9.35 5.60
CA GLU A 92 27.71 10.47 6.51
C GLU A 92 26.44 10.53 7.33
N TRP A 93 26.56 10.97 8.58
CA TRP A 93 25.40 11.13 9.45
C TRP A 93 25.56 12.34 10.36
N THR A 94 24.43 12.88 10.78
CA THR A 94 24.36 14.01 11.70
C THR A 94 23.21 13.80 12.65
N ARG A 95 23.34 14.33 13.87
CA ARG A 95 22.23 14.46 14.81
C ARG A 95 22.27 15.85 15.41
N PHE A 96 21.32 16.67 14.98
CA PHE A 96 21.28 18.11 15.25
C PHE A 96 20.00 18.48 16.00
N CYS A 97 19.89 19.73 16.42
CA CYS A 97 18.62 20.30 16.89
C CYS A 97 18.23 21.51 16.03
N PHE A 98 16.92 21.80 15.97
CA PHE A 98 16.42 23.02 15.34
C PHE A 98 16.86 24.24 16.16
N CYS A 99 16.63 24.24 17.48
CA CYS A 99 17.23 25.16 18.46
C CYS A 99 17.18 26.66 18.06
N GLY A 100 16.15 27.10 17.35
CA GLY A 100 16.05 28.49 16.94
C GLY A 100 17.02 28.90 15.82
N ARG A 101 17.70 27.97 15.15
CA ARG A 101 18.79 28.26 14.20
C ARG A 101 18.30 28.93 12.92
N GLN A 102 19.22 29.56 12.18
CA GLN A 102 18.94 30.17 10.89
C GLN A 102 19.06 29.12 9.76
N ALA A 103 18.15 29.19 8.79
CA ALA A 103 18.20 28.43 7.54
C ALA A 103 18.86 29.26 6.42
N SER A 104 19.28 28.61 5.33
CA SER A 104 19.99 29.25 4.21
C SER A 104 19.16 30.29 3.44
N ASP A 105 17.83 30.26 3.57
CA ASP A 105 16.92 31.28 3.02
C ASP A 105 16.82 32.55 3.88
N GLY A 106 17.59 32.63 4.97
CA GLY A 106 17.64 33.76 5.89
C GLY A 106 16.60 33.68 7.02
N GLY A 107 15.63 32.77 6.94
CA GLY A 107 14.63 32.53 7.97
C GLY A 107 15.15 31.77 9.18
N ARG A 108 14.32 31.65 10.23
CA ARG A 108 14.65 30.90 11.45
C ARG A 108 13.67 29.76 11.65
N VAL A 109 14.15 28.67 12.22
CA VAL A 109 13.32 27.57 12.73
C VAL A 109 13.00 27.76 14.19
N ASP A 110 11.95 27.12 14.70
CA ASP A 110 11.55 27.23 16.10
C ASP A 110 12.48 26.42 17.02
N THR A 111 12.42 26.77 18.30
CA THR A 111 13.01 25.99 19.40
C THR A 111 12.13 24.82 19.82
N GLN A 112 10.82 24.90 19.57
CA GLN A 112 9.84 23.88 19.93
C GLN A 112 8.90 23.59 18.76
N GLY A 113 8.55 22.32 18.57
CA GLY A 113 7.54 21.92 17.59
C GLY A 113 6.16 22.44 17.99
N ARG A 114 5.39 22.95 17.02
CA ARG A 114 4.01 23.43 17.19
C ARG A 114 3.17 23.02 15.98
N ILE A 115 2.13 22.23 16.24
CA ILE A 115 1.19 21.77 15.23
C ILE A 115 0.07 22.80 15.00
N GLY A 116 -0.36 22.95 13.76
CA GLY A 116 -1.42 23.86 13.35
C GLY A 116 -2.81 23.19 13.40
N ALA A 117 -3.87 24.00 13.56
CA ALA A 117 -5.25 23.52 13.65
C ALA A 117 -5.71 22.63 12.47
N PRO A 118 -5.33 22.86 11.20
CA PRO A 118 -5.70 21.97 10.07
C PRO A 118 -5.33 20.50 10.26
N PHE A 119 -4.31 20.18 11.05
CA PHE A 119 -3.98 18.81 11.45
C PHE A 119 -5.19 18.05 12.02
N LEU A 120 -6.05 18.73 12.78
CA LEU A 120 -7.16 18.08 13.50
C LEU A 120 -8.28 17.58 12.58
N THR A 121 -8.42 18.14 11.37
CA THR A 121 -9.42 17.70 10.39
C THR A 121 -8.90 16.65 9.40
N GLY A 122 -7.61 16.29 9.48
CA GLY A 122 -6.97 15.37 8.55
C GLY A 122 -6.87 15.94 7.13
N SER A 123 -6.43 15.10 6.20
CA SER A 123 -6.27 15.42 4.78
C SER A 123 -7.43 14.90 3.93
N GLU A 124 -7.40 15.11 2.62
CA GLU A 124 -8.37 14.55 1.67
C GLU A 124 -8.43 13.01 1.70
N GLU A 125 -7.29 12.34 1.94
CA GLU A 125 -7.22 10.89 1.98
C GLU A 125 -7.87 10.31 3.24
N GLY A 126 -7.72 10.99 4.38
CA GLY A 126 -8.22 10.55 5.68
C GLY A 126 -8.65 11.74 6.52
N ARG A 127 -9.96 11.89 6.71
CA ARG A 127 -10.53 12.92 7.59
C ARG A 127 -10.31 12.56 9.05
N GLY A 128 -9.92 13.57 9.84
CA GLY A 128 -9.59 13.46 11.25
C GLY A 128 -10.79 13.68 12.17
N PRO A 129 -10.65 13.42 13.48
CA PRO A 129 -11.77 13.48 14.43
C PRO A 129 -12.49 14.82 14.50
N LEU A 130 -11.79 15.94 14.25
CA LEU A 130 -12.46 17.25 14.25
C LEU A 130 -13.35 17.43 13.02
N PHE A 131 -13.03 16.81 11.89
CA PHE A 131 -13.89 16.81 10.72
C PHE A 131 -15.20 16.07 11.02
N ASP A 132 -15.15 14.93 11.72
CA ASP A 132 -16.34 14.17 12.11
C ASP A 132 -17.31 14.97 12.99
N ILE A 133 -16.76 15.88 13.81
CA ILE A 133 -17.54 16.76 14.68
C ILE A 133 -18.09 17.96 13.90
N LEU A 134 -17.26 18.59 13.05
CA LEU A 134 -17.60 19.85 12.40
C LEU A 134 -18.34 19.68 11.06
N GLY A 135 -18.21 18.53 10.41
CA GLY A 135 -18.70 18.27 9.05
C GLY A 135 -18.01 19.11 7.96
N LYS A 136 -16.85 19.72 8.28
CA LYS A 136 -16.06 20.54 7.36
C LYS A 136 -14.58 20.43 7.70
N ASP A 137 -13.74 20.48 6.68
CA ASP A 137 -12.30 20.66 6.89
C ASP A 137 -12.00 22.12 7.23
N ILE A 138 -10.84 22.34 7.84
CA ILE A 138 -10.32 23.68 8.13
C ILE A 138 -8.95 23.86 7.48
N GLU A 139 -8.69 23.12 6.40
CA GLU A 139 -7.48 23.29 5.62
C GLU A 139 -7.43 24.72 5.06
N GLY A 140 -6.24 25.32 5.10
CA GLY A 140 -6.05 26.73 4.78
C GLY A 140 -6.30 27.71 5.92
N LEU A 141 -6.78 27.25 7.09
CA LEU A 141 -7.00 28.12 8.24
C LEU A 141 -5.68 28.72 8.74
N ARG A 142 -5.56 30.06 8.64
CA ARG A 142 -4.37 30.82 9.03
C ARG A 142 -4.72 32.20 9.58
N LEU A 143 -3.84 32.72 10.43
CA LEU A 143 -3.83 34.10 10.92
C LEU A 143 -2.94 34.98 10.02
N PRO A 144 -3.04 36.31 10.14
CA PRO A 144 -1.95 37.18 9.70
C PRO A 144 -0.62 36.71 10.31
N ALA A 145 0.45 36.72 9.53
CA ALA A 145 1.76 36.21 9.94
C ALA A 145 2.45 37.14 10.97
N LEU A 146 2.00 37.06 12.22
CA LEU A 146 2.50 37.86 13.33
C LEU A 146 3.66 37.19 14.08
N ASP A 147 3.73 35.85 14.04
CA ASP A 147 4.86 35.10 14.60
C ASP A 147 5.99 35.06 13.55
N PRO A 148 7.22 35.53 13.87
CA PRO A 148 8.32 35.59 12.91
C PRO A 148 8.89 34.22 12.50
N VAL A 149 8.49 33.13 13.18
CA VAL A 149 8.97 31.76 12.93
C VAL A 149 7.82 30.86 12.46
N GLN A 150 6.70 30.87 13.19
CA GLN A 150 5.52 30.05 12.87
C GLN A 150 4.61 30.71 11.83
N GLY A 151 4.84 31.98 11.48
CA GLY A 151 4.08 32.68 10.45
C GLY A 151 2.59 32.79 10.80
N GLY A 152 1.73 32.45 9.83
CA GLY A 152 0.27 32.50 9.98
C GLY A 152 -0.36 31.26 10.63
N LYS A 153 0.41 30.29 11.12
CA LYS A 153 -0.14 29.04 11.67
C LYS A 153 -1.01 29.29 12.91
N VAL A 154 -2.23 28.74 12.89
CA VAL A 154 -3.08 28.67 14.10
C VAL A 154 -2.60 27.51 14.96
N VAL A 155 -1.73 27.77 15.93
CA VAL A 155 -1.16 26.73 16.79
C VAL A 155 -2.21 26.15 17.74
N VAL A 156 -2.23 24.83 17.87
CA VAL A 156 -2.99 24.10 18.88
C VAL A 156 -2.05 23.46 19.91
N PRO A 157 -2.38 23.45 21.22
CA PRO A 157 -1.46 23.03 22.27
C PRO A 157 -1.46 21.51 22.47
N ILE A 158 -1.11 20.76 21.43
CA ILE A 158 -0.98 19.30 21.46
C ILE A 158 0.34 18.86 20.80
N GLY A 159 0.81 17.67 21.18
CA GLY A 159 2.02 17.06 20.65
C GLY A 159 3.28 17.47 21.42
N GLU A 160 4.21 16.53 21.49
CA GLU A 160 5.58 16.72 21.98
C GLU A 160 6.52 16.11 20.95
N TRP A 161 7.66 16.78 20.70
CA TRP A 161 8.62 16.36 19.69
C TRP A 161 10.01 16.23 20.28
N SER A 162 10.84 15.39 19.65
CA SER A 162 12.24 15.23 20.00
C SER A 162 13.01 16.56 19.90
N GLU A 163 13.99 16.74 20.78
CA GLU A 163 14.92 17.88 20.70
C GLU A 163 15.97 17.68 19.59
N PHE A 164 16.28 16.42 19.26
CA PHE A 164 17.41 16.06 18.39
C PHE A 164 17.00 15.11 17.28
N TRP A 165 17.44 15.42 16.06
CA TRP A 165 16.96 14.80 14.83
C TRP A 165 18.11 14.15 14.06
N PRO A 166 18.03 12.84 13.77
CA PRO A 166 19.02 12.13 12.99
C PRO A 166 18.78 12.26 11.47
N MET A 167 19.86 12.46 10.72
CA MET A 167 19.86 12.34 9.25
C MET A 167 21.12 11.61 8.78
N VAL A 168 20.96 10.81 7.72
CA VAL A 168 21.99 10.00 7.08
C VAL A 168 21.98 10.27 5.58
N LEU A 169 23.17 10.34 5.00
CA LEU A 169 23.39 10.27 3.56
C LEU A 169 24.24 9.03 3.29
N ALA A 170 23.70 8.08 2.53
CA ALA A 170 24.40 6.87 2.11
C ALA A 170 24.61 6.88 0.60
N ARG A 171 25.86 6.88 0.15
CA ARG A 171 26.25 6.67 -1.25
C ARG A 171 26.44 5.19 -1.53
N ILE A 172 25.83 4.72 -2.62
CA ILE A 172 25.97 3.36 -3.15
C ILE A 172 26.21 3.48 -4.66
N GLY A 173 27.43 3.16 -5.11
CA GLY A 173 27.85 3.38 -6.49
C GLY A 173 27.85 4.86 -6.88
N ASP A 174 27.05 5.21 -7.88
CA ASP A 174 26.78 6.59 -8.33
C ASP A 174 25.45 7.15 -7.79
N GLY A 175 24.71 6.38 -6.99
CA GLY A 175 23.50 6.83 -6.30
C GLY A 175 23.80 7.28 -4.87
N ALA A 176 22.94 8.15 -4.34
CA ALA A 176 22.89 8.47 -2.91
C ALA A 176 21.44 8.46 -2.39
N ILE A 177 21.27 7.99 -1.16
CA ILE A 177 20.01 8.04 -0.41
C ILE A 177 20.19 9.04 0.71
N VAL A 178 19.26 9.99 0.84
CA VAL A 178 19.22 10.98 1.93
C VAL A 178 17.98 10.74 2.76
N THR A 179 18.15 10.46 4.04
CA THR A 179 17.03 10.26 4.96
C THR A 179 16.45 11.59 5.42
N MET A 180 15.13 11.69 5.50
CA MET A 180 14.43 12.81 6.12
C MET A 180 13.55 12.30 7.28
N PRO A 181 13.69 12.84 8.50
CA PRO A 181 13.02 12.32 9.70
C PRO A 181 11.55 12.79 9.79
N GLY A 182 10.76 12.58 8.75
CA GLY A 182 9.37 13.01 8.62
C GLY A 182 8.80 12.72 7.24
N GLU A 183 7.75 13.43 6.85
CA GLU A 183 7.03 13.26 5.58
C GLU A 183 7.26 14.46 4.65
N PRO A 184 8.33 14.44 3.82
CA PRO A 184 8.56 15.51 2.87
C PRO A 184 7.54 15.50 1.74
N THR A 185 7.00 16.67 1.41
CA THR A 185 6.27 16.89 0.17
C THR A 185 7.19 16.74 -1.04
N ILE A 186 6.61 16.49 -2.22
CA ILE A 186 7.34 16.44 -3.49
C ILE A 186 8.18 17.71 -3.66
N GLY A 187 7.59 18.87 -3.38
CA GLY A 187 8.24 20.16 -3.57
C GLY A 187 9.54 20.31 -2.77
N ILE A 188 9.54 19.95 -1.48
CA ILE A 188 10.77 20.03 -0.67
C ILE A 188 11.74 18.89 -0.99
N GLY A 189 11.21 17.72 -1.36
CA GLY A 189 12.00 16.60 -1.84
C GLY A 189 12.83 17.00 -3.06
N GLU A 190 12.22 17.64 -4.06
CA GLU A 190 12.90 18.07 -5.29
C GLU A 190 14.01 19.07 -5.00
N ARG A 191 13.74 20.06 -4.15
CA ARG A 191 14.75 21.05 -3.71
C ARG A 191 15.92 20.36 -3.00
N THR A 192 15.62 19.40 -2.12
CA THR A 192 16.64 18.63 -1.39
C THR A 192 17.50 17.80 -2.34
N ARG A 193 16.91 17.05 -3.26
CA ARG A 193 17.66 16.26 -4.26
C ARG A 193 18.58 17.13 -5.09
N ALA A 194 18.10 18.27 -5.58
CA ALA A 194 18.89 19.19 -6.39
C ALA A 194 20.07 19.77 -5.61
N ALA A 195 19.83 20.23 -4.37
CA ALA A 195 20.85 20.82 -3.51
C ALA A 195 21.94 19.82 -3.11
N VAL A 196 21.55 18.60 -2.71
CA VAL A 196 22.47 17.52 -2.37
C VAL A 196 23.27 17.10 -3.60
N LEU A 197 22.63 16.88 -4.75
CA LEU A 197 23.32 16.46 -5.97
C LEU A 197 24.37 17.48 -6.42
N ALA A 198 24.08 18.78 -6.30
CA ALA A 198 25.03 19.83 -6.63
C ALA A 198 26.35 19.73 -5.83
N ARG A 199 26.31 19.26 -4.57
CA ARG A 199 27.51 19.03 -3.76
C ARG A 199 28.12 17.64 -3.97
N ALA A 200 27.28 16.61 -3.96
CA ALA A 200 27.71 15.22 -3.99
C ALA A 200 28.30 14.78 -5.36
N ARG A 201 28.13 15.56 -6.44
CA ARG A 201 28.80 15.31 -7.73
C ARG A 201 30.32 15.18 -7.61
N LYS A 202 30.96 15.94 -6.72
CA LYS A 202 32.40 15.83 -6.45
C LYS A 202 32.77 14.46 -5.86
N ALA A 203 31.85 13.86 -5.11
CA ALA A 203 31.94 12.48 -4.63
C ALA A 203 31.48 11.46 -5.68
N GLY A 204 31.27 11.82 -6.94
CA GLY A 204 30.85 10.89 -8.00
C GLY A 204 29.37 10.47 -7.94
N VAL A 205 28.53 11.18 -7.20
CA VAL A 205 27.07 10.96 -7.18
C VAL A 205 26.42 11.58 -8.42
N GLN A 206 25.54 10.82 -9.06
CA GLN A 206 24.77 11.19 -10.25
C GLN A 206 23.25 11.23 -9.99
N ARG A 207 22.77 10.51 -8.98
CA ARG A 207 21.34 10.48 -8.60
C ARG A 207 21.19 10.52 -7.08
N VAL A 208 20.19 11.27 -6.62
CA VAL A 208 19.80 11.33 -5.20
C VAL A 208 18.37 10.87 -5.06
N THR A 209 18.13 9.96 -4.11
CA THR A 209 16.81 9.50 -3.68
C THR A 209 16.56 10.00 -2.27
N ILE A 210 15.33 10.44 -2.00
CA ILE A 210 14.89 10.78 -0.63
C ILE A 210 14.32 9.52 0.00
N ALA A 211 14.67 9.29 1.26
CA ALA A 211 14.02 8.31 2.12
C ALA A 211 13.31 9.07 3.25
N GLY A 212 12.00 9.28 3.09
CA GLY A 212 11.16 9.84 4.15
C GLY A 212 10.97 8.83 5.30
N LEU A 213 10.30 9.25 6.37
CA LEU A 213 9.93 8.40 7.51
C LEU A 213 11.12 7.61 8.09
N SER A 214 12.31 8.19 8.01
CA SER A 214 13.56 7.49 8.28
C SER A 214 14.23 8.04 9.54
N ASN A 215 14.70 7.13 10.39
CA ASN A 215 15.40 7.36 11.66
C ASN A 215 14.58 8.02 12.79
N ASP A 216 13.68 8.96 12.48
CA ASP A 216 12.80 9.64 13.44
C ASP A 216 11.57 10.22 12.72
N TYR A 217 10.60 10.78 13.47
CA TYR A 217 9.32 11.30 12.93
C TYR A 217 8.95 12.69 13.47
N LEU A 218 9.11 13.73 12.63
CA LEU A 218 8.73 15.12 12.93
C LEU A 218 7.47 15.60 12.21
N ASN A 219 6.57 14.69 11.84
CA ASN A 219 5.40 14.98 11.00
C ASN A 219 5.85 15.46 9.61
N TYR A 220 5.19 16.46 9.04
CA TYR A 220 5.36 16.87 7.65
C TYR A 220 6.51 17.84 7.46
N ILE A 221 7.06 17.83 6.26
CA ILE A 221 8.13 18.72 5.84
C ILE A 221 7.69 19.35 4.53
N THR A 222 7.41 20.65 4.56
CA THR A 222 6.94 21.40 3.39
C THR A 222 7.98 22.41 2.91
N THR A 223 7.81 22.90 1.68
CA THR A 223 8.44 24.15 1.26
C THR A 223 7.84 25.34 2.04
N PRO A 224 8.54 26.50 2.11
CA PRO A 224 7.94 27.70 2.70
C PRO A 224 6.66 28.15 1.98
N GLU A 225 6.57 27.94 0.67
CA GLU A 225 5.40 28.32 -0.13
C GLU A 225 4.19 27.42 0.18
N GLU A 226 4.38 26.10 0.27
CA GLU A 226 3.36 25.16 0.73
C GLU A 226 2.97 25.42 2.18
N TYR A 227 3.94 25.73 3.05
CA TYR A 227 3.70 26.07 4.45
C TYR A 227 2.71 27.23 4.57
N ASP A 228 2.89 28.28 3.77
CA ASP A 228 2.05 29.48 3.82
C ASP A 228 0.59 29.18 3.46
N LEU A 229 0.32 28.12 2.69
CA LEU A 229 -1.04 27.69 2.37
C LEU A 229 -1.77 27.16 3.60
N GLN A 230 -1.06 26.59 4.59
CA GLN A 230 -1.64 25.96 5.79
C GLN A 230 -2.72 24.91 5.44
N GLN A 231 -2.49 24.13 4.38
CA GLN A 231 -3.14 22.82 4.22
C GLN A 231 -2.67 21.87 5.33
N TYR A 232 -3.18 20.63 5.36
CA TYR A 232 -2.81 19.65 6.38
C TYR A 232 -1.28 19.51 6.59
N GLU A 233 -0.50 19.43 5.51
CA GLU A 233 0.96 19.26 5.56
C GLU A 233 1.64 20.52 6.12
N GLY A 234 1.22 21.71 5.66
CA GLY A 234 1.77 22.99 6.11
C GLY A 234 1.49 23.29 7.58
N ALA A 235 0.29 22.92 8.05
CA ALA A 235 -0.05 22.96 9.47
C ALA A 235 0.78 21.96 10.29
N SER A 236 1.17 20.85 9.66
CA SER A 236 1.92 19.76 10.28
C SER A 236 3.44 19.87 10.14
N THR A 237 3.96 20.95 9.53
CA THR A 237 5.38 21.32 9.56
C THR A 237 5.72 22.04 10.86
N VAL A 238 6.14 21.29 11.88
CA VAL A 238 6.04 21.73 13.29
C VAL A 238 7.07 22.78 13.74
N PHE A 239 8.26 22.84 13.14
CA PHE A 239 9.32 23.80 13.53
C PHE A 239 9.24 25.15 12.78
N GLY A 240 8.10 25.43 12.15
CA GLY A 240 7.82 26.70 11.49
C GLY A 240 8.15 26.72 9.99
N ARG A 241 7.97 27.89 9.39
CA ARG A 241 7.96 28.09 7.92
C ARG A 241 9.22 27.60 7.21
N HIS A 242 10.37 27.68 7.89
CA HIS A 242 11.68 27.40 7.31
C HIS A 242 12.22 26.00 7.63
N SER A 243 11.38 25.12 8.19
CA SER A 243 11.80 23.77 8.61
C SER A 243 12.34 22.93 7.46
N GLY A 244 11.65 22.92 6.31
CA GLY A 244 12.08 22.18 5.13
C GLY A 244 13.41 22.66 4.58
N THR A 245 13.60 23.98 4.47
CA THR A 245 14.89 24.59 4.07
C THR A 245 16.00 24.20 5.04
N PHE A 246 15.76 24.30 6.34
CA PHE A 246 16.75 23.95 7.35
C PHE A 246 17.18 22.48 7.27
N LEU A 247 16.24 21.56 7.04
CA LEU A 247 16.55 20.14 6.82
C LEU A 247 17.31 19.91 5.50
N THR A 248 16.97 20.66 4.45
CA THR A 248 17.74 20.66 3.19
C THR A 248 19.19 21.09 3.43
N ASP A 249 19.42 22.10 4.28
CA ASP A 249 20.77 22.54 4.65
C ASP A 249 21.55 21.43 5.36
N ARG A 250 20.91 20.69 6.28
CA ARG A 250 21.56 19.55 6.95
C ARG A 250 21.91 18.44 5.96
N ALA A 251 21.06 18.19 4.97
CA ALA A 251 21.36 17.23 3.89
C ALA A 251 22.54 17.70 3.02
N VAL A 252 22.64 19.01 2.75
CA VAL A 252 23.78 19.62 2.05
C VAL A 252 25.06 19.49 2.87
N ASP A 253 24.99 19.68 4.20
CA ASP A 253 26.14 19.51 5.08
C ASP A 253 26.70 18.07 4.99
N LEU A 254 25.83 17.05 4.99
CA LEU A 254 26.20 15.66 4.78
C LEU A 254 26.86 15.43 3.41
N ALA A 255 26.31 16.04 2.35
CA ALA A 255 26.87 15.92 1.00
C ALA A 255 28.25 16.60 0.87
N THR A 256 28.46 17.70 1.58
CA THR A 256 29.74 18.41 1.67
C THR A 256 30.78 17.54 2.40
N ALA A 257 30.41 16.90 3.52
CA ALA A 257 31.28 15.95 4.21
C ALA A 257 31.66 14.77 3.29
N LEU A 258 30.67 14.17 2.61
CA LEU A 258 30.90 13.06 1.67
C LEU A 258 31.84 13.45 0.52
N ALA A 259 31.79 14.70 0.07
CA ALA A 259 32.68 15.23 -0.97
C ALA A 259 34.13 15.48 -0.50
N GLY A 260 34.42 15.25 0.79
CA GLY A 260 35.71 15.49 1.41
C GLY A 260 36.00 16.97 1.66
N ASP A 261 34.97 17.83 1.61
CA ASP A 261 35.12 19.26 1.89
C ASP A 261 35.03 19.52 3.39
N PRO A 262 35.82 20.47 3.94
CA PRO A 262 35.82 20.75 5.37
C PRO A 262 34.44 21.21 5.88
N ILE A 263 33.85 20.43 6.78
CA ILE A 263 32.63 20.77 7.51
C ILE A 263 32.60 20.05 8.86
N THR A 264 31.94 20.64 9.84
CA THR A 264 31.69 19.99 11.15
C THR A 264 30.23 19.57 11.20
N LEU A 265 29.99 18.27 11.26
CA LEU A 265 28.66 17.71 11.45
C LEU A 265 28.31 17.68 12.94
N ASP A 266 27.03 17.93 13.26
CA ASP A 266 26.54 17.86 14.63
C ASP A 266 26.45 16.39 15.08
N VAL A 267 26.93 16.12 16.30
CA VAL A 267 26.84 14.81 16.94
C VAL A 267 26.27 14.99 18.35
N LYS A 268 25.07 14.46 18.59
CA LYS A 268 24.37 14.54 19.88
C LYS A 268 24.12 13.14 20.45
N PRO A 269 24.25 12.92 21.77
CA PRO A 269 24.07 11.59 22.40
C PRO A 269 22.68 11.00 22.14
N TYR A 270 22.63 9.73 21.73
CA TYR A 270 21.37 9.01 21.46
C TYR A 270 21.13 7.95 22.54
N ASP A 271 19.92 7.97 23.12
CA ASP A 271 19.42 6.90 23.98
C ASP A 271 18.29 6.17 23.24
N ALA A 272 18.61 5.00 22.68
CA ALA A 272 17.64 4.17 21.96
C ALA A 272 16.53 3.63 22.86
N SER A 273 16.76 3.61 24.18
CA SER A 273 15.75 3.16 25.14
C SER A 273 14.73 4.26 25.45
N ASN A 274 15.06 5.52 25.18
CA ASN A 274 14.31 6.69 25.65
C ASN A 274 13.93 6.57 27.14
N GLY A 275 14.86 6.06 27.96
CA GLY A 275 14.64 5.74 29.38
C GLY A 275 13.73 4.53 29.67
N VAL A 276 13.19 3.84 28.67
CA VAL A 276 12.30 2.67 28.83
C VAL A 276 13.12 1.39 29.01
N ARG A 277 12.75 0.58 30.02
CA ARG A 277 13.35 -0.75 30.25
C ARG A 277 12.34 -1.84 29.90
N ALA A 278 12.80 -2.91 29.27
CA ALA A 278 11.98 -4.09 28.94
C ALA A 278 11.76 -4.97 30.19
N ASN A 279 11.10 -4.42 31.21
CA ASN A 279 10.81 -5.08 32.49
C ASN A 279 9.31 -5.40 32.66
N GLY A 280 8.54 -5.42 31.56
CA GLY A 280 7.14 -5.83 31.56
C GLY A 280 6.96 -7.32 31.86
N PRO A 281 5.72 -7.76 32.17
CA PRO A 281 5.41 -9.17 32.32
C PRO A 281 5.72 -9.94 31.03
N ALA A 282 6.09 -11.22 31.15
CA ALA A 282 6.27 -12.08 30.00
C ALA A 282 4.96 -12.20 29.20
N TYR A 283 5.08 -12.24 27.87
CA TYR A 283 3.93 -12.49 27.01
C TYR A 283 3.31 -13.87 27.30
N PRO A 284 1.98 -14.00 27.24
CA PRO A 284 1.31 -15.29 27.41
C PRO A 284 1.83 -16.34 26.42
N ALA A 285 1.96 -17.59 26.86
CA ALA A 285 2.44 -18.71 26.01
C ALA A 285 1.36 -19.29 25.08
N GLY A 286 0.23 -18.60 24.88
CA GLY A 286 -0.93 -19.09 24.15
C GLY A 286 -1.71 -20.21 24.87
N ALA A 287 -2.76 -20.68 24.22
CA ALA A 287 -3.65 -21.73 24.69
C ALA A 287 -2.99 -23.10 24.53
N ALA A 288 -3.25 -24.01 25.47
CA ALA A 288 -2.71 -25.37 25.41
C ALA A 288 -3.37 -26.24 24.33
N ALA A 289 -4.58 -25.89 23.90
CA ALA A 289 -5.33 -26.57 22.87
C ALA A 289 -6.31 -25.58 22.21
N GLY A 290 -6.62 -25.83 20.94
CA GLY A 290 -7.67 -25.11 20.22
C GLY A 290 -8.84 -26.02 19.86
N ARG A 291 -9.96 -25.43 19.44
CA ARG A 291 -11.14 -26.17 18.96
C ARG A 291 -11.82 -25.42 17.83
N VAL A 292 -12.05 -26.07 16.69
CA VAL A 292 -12.85 -25.48 15.60
C VAL A 292 -14.28 -25.24 16.10
N LEU A 293 -14.76 -24.01 15.92
CA LEU A 293 -16.09 -23.54 16.32
C LEU A 293 -17.02 -23.37 15.12
N GLN A 294 -16.48 -23.03 13.95
CA GLN A 294 -17.22 -22.86 12.70
C GLN A 294 -16.42 -23.50 11.57
N GLN A 295 -17.08 -24.34 10.79
CA GLN A 295 -16.51 -24.96 9.59
C GLN A 295 -16.70 -24.05 8.38
N PRO A 296 -15.78 -24.09 7.40
CA PRO A 296 -15.95 -23.39 6.13
C PRO A 296 -17.05 -24.03 5.28
N GLU A 297 -17.68 -23.21 4.44
CA GLU A 297 -18.65 -23.64 3.44
C GLU A 297 -18.04 -23.61 2.03
N ASP A 298 -18.68 -24.28 1.08
CA ASP A 298 -18.30 -24.16 -0.34
C ASP A 298 -18.37 -22.70 -0.78
N VAL A 299 -17.42 -22.29 -1.63
CA VAL A 299 -17.26 -20.90 -2.04
C VAL A 299 -17.00 -20.82 -3.53
N GLU A 300 -17.50 -19.78 -4.17
CA GLU A 300 -17.07 -19.41 -5.52
C GLU A 300 -15.81 -18.55 -5.45
N ARG A 301 -15.00 -18.55 -6.50
CA ARG A 301 -13.93 -17.55 -6.63
C ARG A 301 -14.47 -16.14 -6.41
N LEU A 302 -13.63 -15.28 -5.84
CA LEU A 302 -13.96 -13.91 -5.41
C LEU A 302 -14.97 -13.81 -4.26
N GLY A 303 -15.56 -14.92 -3.81
CA GLY A 303 -16.32 -15.02 -2.58
C GLY A 303 -15.43 -14.97 -1.33
N LEU A 304 -16.07 -15.04 -0.17
CA LEU A 304 -15.40 -15.07 1.14
C LEU A 304 -15.78 -16.37 1.85
N VAL A 305 -14.81 -17.05 2.44
CA VAL A 305 -15.03 -18.26 3.23
C VAL A 305 -14.37 -18.14 4.59
N ASP A 306 -15.16 -18.43 5.63
CA ASP A 306 -14.76 -18.24 7.02
C ASP A 306 -14.46 -19.57 7.72
N VAL A 307 -13.49 -19.55 8.62
CA VAL A 307 -13.30 -20.56 9.66
C VAL A 307 -13.16 -19.85 11.00
N ALA A 308 -13.72 -20.44 12.07
CA ALA A 308 -13.55 -19.92 13.42
C ALA A 308 -13.09 -21.02 14.37
N TRP A 309 -12.25 -20.66 15.35
CA TRP A 309 -11.78 -21.56 16.39
C TRP A 309 -11.61 -20.86 17.73
N GLN A 310 -11.63 -21.64 18.80
CA GLN A 310 -11.25 -21.20 20.13
C GLN A 310 -9.73 -21.32 20.29
N GLY A 311 -9.10 -20.26 20.80
CA GLY A 311 -7.71 -20.21 21.22
C GLY A 311 -7.52 -19.29 22.44
N ALA A 312 -6.34 -18.70 22.57
CA ALA A 312 -5.98 -17.70 23.56
C ALA A 312 -6.58 -16.32 23.25
N PRO A 313 -6.98 -15.55 24.28
CA PRO A 313 -7.32 -14.15 24.11
C PRO A 313 -6.17 -13.32 23.54
N SER A 314 -6.51 -12.16 22.97
CA SER A 314 -5.56 -11.10 22.56
C SER A 314 -4.47 -11.55 21.57
N GLY A 315 -4.70 -12.64 20.81
CA GLY A 315 -3.76 -13.07 19.78
C GLY A 315 -2.56 -13.85 20.32
N GLY A 316 -2.59 -14.30 21.58
CA GLY A 316 -1.46 -15.00 22.22
C GLY A 316 -1.02 -16.31 21.54
N ASP A 317 -1.81 -16.83 20.60
CA ASP A 317 -1.47 -18.02 19.79
C ASP A 317 -0.72 -17.73 18.49
N LYS A 318 -0.62 -16.46 18.08
CA LYS A 318 -0.01 -16.11 16.78
C LYS A 318 1.49 -16.45 16.81
N PRO A 319 1.99 -17.31 15.91
CA PRO A 319 3.43 -17.55 15.77
C PRO A 319 4.16 -16.31 15.26
N VAL A 320 5.47 -16.28 15.47
CA VAL A 320 6.40 -15.29 14.90
C VAL A 320 7.07 -15.95 13.69
N ASP A 321 7.24 -15.19 12.59
CA ASP A 321 7.94 -15.58 11.36
C ASP A 321 7.38 -16.77 10.54
N THR A 322 6.24 -17.34 10.93
CA THR A 322 5.55 -18.38 10.15
C THR A 322 4.07 -18.07 10.02
N ALA A 323 3.44 -18.62 8.97
CA ALA A 323 2.00 -18.53 8.79
C ALA A 323 1.26 -19.12 10.00
N PHE A 324 0.26 -18.40 10.50
CA PHE A 324 -0.67 -18.91 11.51
C PHE A 324 -1.77 -19.74 10.87
N ILE A 325 -2.23 -19.31 9.69
CA ILE A 325 -3.33 -19.92 8.94
C ILE A 325 -2.81 -20.26 7.55
N THR A 326 -3.04 -21.49 7.12
CA THR A 326 -2.73 -21.97 5.77
C THR A 326 -4.00 -22.56 5.16
N VAL A 327 -4.25 -22.24 3.91
CA VAL A 327 -5.25 -22.90 3.09
C VAL A 327 -4.53 -23.97 2.26
N GLU A 328 -4.94 -25.22 2.41
CA GLU A 328 -4.40 -26.34 1.65
C GLU A 328 -5.40 -26.79 0.58
N ARG A 329 -4.89 -27.14 -0.61
CA ARG A 329 -5.66 -27.73 -1.72
C ARG A 329 -5.42 -29.23 -1.79
N GLN A 330 -6.44 -30.00 -2.14
CA GLN A 330 -6.30 -31.42 -2.39
C GLN A 330 -5.63 -31.68 -3.75
N GLU A 331 -4.54 -32.44 -3.75
CA GLU A 331 -3.86 -32.93 -4.95
C GLU A 331 -3.63 -34.44 -4.85
N GLY A 332 -4.35 -35.18 -5.70
CA GLY A 332 -4.43 -36.64 -5.60
C GLY A 332 -4.98 -37.07 -4.24
N ALA A 333 -4.21 -37.88 -3.51
CA ALA A 333 -4.55 -38.30 -2.15
C ALA A 333 -4.01 -37.35 -1.06
N GLY A 334 -3.21 -36.35 -1.44
CA GLY A 334 -2.53 -35.44 -0.54
C GLY A 334 -3.18 -34.05 -0.46
N TRP A 335 -2.65 -33.25 0.46
CA TRP A 335 -2.99 -31.83 0.62
C TRP A 335 -1.71 -31.01 0.51
N VAL A 336 -1.73 -29.95 -0.29
CA VAL A 336 -0.59 -29.05 -0.51
C VAL A 336 -0.98 -27.62 -0.15
N ALA A 337 -0.04 -26.84 0.37
CA ALA A 337 -0.29 -25.44 0.67
C ALA A 337 -0.64 -24.67 -0.61
N ALA A 338 -1.73 -23.91 -0.57
CA ALA A 338 -2.22 -23.09 -1.68
C ALA A 338 -2.19 -21.60 -1.36
N ASP A 339 -2.42 -21.21 -0.11
CA ASP A 339 -2.37 -19.83 0.36
C ASP A 339 -2.12 -19.76 1.88
N ASN A 340 -1.76 -18.59 2.43
CA ASN A 340 -1.58 -18.38 3.87
C ASN A 340 -1.70 -16.91 4.30
N ASP A 341 -1.82 -16.69 5.62
CA ASP A 341 -2.04 -15.38 6.24
C ASP A 341 -0.81 -14.48 6.33
N LEU A 342 0.33 -14.89 5.76
CA LEU A 342 1.39 -13.92 5.46
C LEU A 342 1.01 -13.10 4.20
N GLY A 343 0.22 -13.68 3.29
CA GLY A 343 -0.33 -13.04 2.09
C GLY A 343 -1.45 -12.04 2.38
N GLN A 344 -2.13 -11.59 1.33
CA GLN A 344 -3.19 -10.56 1.44
C GLN A 344 -4.61 -11.12 1.38
N ALA A 345 -4.77 -12.35 0.89
CA ALA A 345 -6.08 -12.95 0.69
C ALA A 345 -6.68 -13.56 1.96
N ILE A 346 -5.96 -13.55 3.09
CA ILE A 346 -6.46 -14.05 4.38
C ILE A 346 -6.39 -12.92 5.41
N ALA A 347 -7.53 -12.66 6.05
CA ALA A 347 -7.64 -11.72 7.15
C ALA A 347 -8.21 -12.45 8.38
N TRP A 348 -7.70 -12.14 9.57
CA TRP A 348 -8.20 -12.75 10.80
C TRP A 348 -8.30 -11.77 11.95
N ARG A 349 -9.18 -12.08 12.89
CA ARG A 349 -9.42 -11.32 14.12
C ARG A 349 -9.61 -12.26 15.29
N VAL A 350 -9.43 -11.73 16.49
CA VAL A 350 -9.67 -12.44 17.76
C VAL A 350 -10.42 -11.52 18.71
N ASP A 351 -11.44 -12.05 19.40
CA ASP A 351 -12.15 -11.31 20.45
C ASP A 351 -11.51 -11.51 21.83
N ASP A 352 -12.01 -10.80 22.84
CA ASP A 352 -11.53 -10.88 24.22
C ASP A 352 -11.73 -12.26 24.86
N ALA A 353 -12.61 -13.10 24.29
CA ALA A 353 -12.84 -14.47 24.73
C ALA A 353 -11.92 -15.48 24.01
N GLY A 354 -11.04 -15.03 23.11
CA GLY A 354 -10.16 -15.90 22.33
C GLY A 354 -10.87 -16.66 21.21
N ARG A 355 -12.04 -16.19 20.74
CA ARG A 355 -12.63 -16.67 19.49
C ARG A 355 -11.91 -15.99 18.33
N TYR A 356 -11.18 -16.79 17.58
CA TYR A 356 -10.58 -16.38 16.33
C TYR A 356 -11.54 -16.63 15.17
N THR A 357 -11.57 -15.69 14.22
CA THR A 357 -12.23 -15.86 12.92
C THR A 357 -11.24 -15.47 11.83
N ALA A 358 -11.01 -16.36 10.88
CA ALA A 358 -10.23 -16.11 9.69
C ALA A 358 -11.12 -16.21 8.44
N THR A 359 -10.94 -15.27 7.52
CA THR A 359 -11.63 -15.17 6.24
C THR A 359 -10.61 -15.32 5.13
N TRP A 360 -10.88 -16.20 4.15
CA TRP A 360 -10.10 -16.30 2.91
C TRP A 360 -10.92 -15.77 1.72
N ASN A 361 -10.28 -14.98 0.87
CA ASN A 361 -10.84 -14.42 -0.36
C ASN A 361 -10.10 -14.99 -1.59
N PRO A 362 -10.52 -16.14 -2.15
CA PRO A 362 -9.86 -16.74 -3.31
C PRO A 362 -9.95 -15.82 -4.55
N ALA A 363 -8.85 -15.66 -5.28
CA ALA A 363 -8.78 -14.93 -6.55
C ALA A 363 -9.59 -15.58 -7.67
N GLU A 364 -9.88 -14.82 -8.73
CA GLU A 364 -10.61 -15.24 -9.93
C GLU A 364 -9.91 -16.38 -10.71
N THR A 365 -8.61 -16.57 -10.49
CA THR A 365 -7.79 -17.62 -11.10
C THR A 365 -7.51 -18.80 -10.17
N THR A 366 -7.97 -18.75 -8.91
CA THR A 366 -7.74 -19.82 -7.93
C THR A 366 -8.19 -21.16 -8.51
N PRO A 367 -7.36 -22.22 -8.51
CA PRO A 367 -7.79 -23.51 -9.04
C PRO A 367 -9.08 -24.00 -8.36
N THR A 368 -9.97 -24.64 -9.12
CA THR A 368 -11.16 -25.24 -8.52
C THR A 368 -10.82 -26.58 -7.86
N GLY A 369 -11.67 -27.02 -6.94
CA GLY A 369 -11.51 -28.30 -6.25
C GLY A 369 -11.73 -28.21 -4.75
N ALA A 370 -11.24 -29.22 -4.02
CA ALA A 370 -11.38 -29.29 -2.56
C ALA A 370 -10.22 -28.58 -1.84
N TYR A 371 -10.57 -27.83 -0.81
CA TYR A 371 -9.69 -27.01 0.02
C TYR A 371 -9.98 -27.27 1.50
N ARG A 372 -9.03 -26.94 2.39
CA ARG A 372 -9.23 -26.93 3.85
C ARG A 372 -8.35 -25.89 4.51
N PHE A 373 -8.79 -25.38 5.67
CA PHE A 373 -7.97 -24.55 6.54
C PHE A 373 -7.13 -25.40 7.48
N VAL A 374 -5.91 -24.94 7.73
CA VAL A 374 -5.01 -25.41 8.77
C VAL A 374 -4.60 -24.23 9.63
N VAL A 375 -4.81 -24.35 10.94
CA VAL A 375 -4.32 -23.36 11.92
C VAL A 375 -3.15 -23.99 12.67
N THR A 376 -2.00 -23.32 12.66
CA THR A 376 -0.76 -23.80 13.30
C THR A 376 -0.34 -22.82 14.39
N ALA A 377 -0.77 -23.08 15.62
CA ALA A 377 -0.31 -22.37 16.81
C ALA A 377 0.94 -23.06 17.39
N PRO A 378 1.73 -22.39 18.26
CA PRO A 378 2.88 -23.00 18.92
C PRO A 378 2.56 -24.29 19.70
N ARG A 379 1.33 -24.43 20.20
CA ARG A 379 0.93 -25.52 21.12
C ARG A 379 -0.18 -26.42 20.58
N TYR A 380 -0.75 -26.11 19.42
CA TYR A 380 -1.79 -26.92 18.81
C TYR A 380 -1.84 -26.72 17.29
N ARG A 381 -2.37 -27.72 16.58
CA ARG A 381 -2.69 -27.63 15.16
C ARG A 381 -4.14 -28.04 14.95
N LEU A 382 -4.89 -27.26 14.20
CA LEU A 382 -6.28 -27.57 13.82
C LEU A 382 -6.37 -27.75 12.31
N THR A 383 -7.33 -28.55 11.88
CA THR A 383 -7.66 -28.75 10.48
C THR A 383 -9.18 -28.71 10.34
N SER A 384 -9.69 -27.89 9.43
CA SER A 384 -11.12 -27.82 9.15
C SER A 384 -11.61 -29.05 8.37
N GLY A 385 -12.92 -29.18 8.23
CA GLY A 385 -13.51 -29.96 7.15
C GLY A 385 -13.10 -29.41 5.78
N ALA A 386 -13.19 -30.25 4.76
CA ALA A 386 -12.97 -29.84 3.38
C ALA A 386 -14.17 -29.03 2.85
N PHE A 387 -13.89 -28.06 2.00
CA PHE A 387 -14.87 -27.25 1.27
C PHE A 387 -14.44 -27.11 -0.19
N THR A 388 -15.37 -26.75 -1.08
CA THR A 388 -15.15 -26.69 -2.52
C THR A 388 -14.99 -25.26 -2.99
N VAL A 389 -13.94 -24.96 -3.76
CA VAL A 389 -13.83 -23.74 -4.57
C VAL A 389 -14.38 -24.01 -5.97
N ARG A 390 -15.38 -23.21 -6.38
CA ARG A 390 -16.07 -23.30 -7.67
C ARG A 390 -15.74 -22.10 -8.57
N PRO A 391 -15.94 -22.22 -9.91
CA PRO A 391 -15.95 -21.05 -10.79
C PRO A 391 -16.96 -20.02 -10.30
N SER A 392 -16.66 -18.74 -10.50
CA SER A 392 -17.56 -17.65 -10.16
C SER A 392 -18.58 -17.39 -11.27
N ASP A 393 -19.80 -17.01 -10.92
CA ASP A 393 -20.78 -16.44 -11.86
C ASP A 393 -20.88 -14.90 -11.80
N ALA A 394 -19.92 -14.25 -11.13
CA ALA A 394 -19.94 -12.82 -10.85
C ALA A 394 -19.53 -11.91 -12.02
N LEU A 395 -19.30 -12.42 -13.24
CA LEU A 395 -19.00 -11.53 -14.36
C LEU A 395 -20.18 -10.58 -14.63
N GLU A 396 -19.89 -9.29 -14.66
CA GLU A 396 -20.82 -8.25 -15.08
C GLU A 396 -20.68 -8.00 -16.57
N VAL A 397 -21.82 -8.01 -17.26
CA VAL A 397 -21.92 -7.60 -18.66
C VAL A 397 -22.55 -6.22 -18.69
N ARG A 398 -21.76 -5.20 -18.99
CA ARG A 398 -22.18 -3.79 -19.00
C ARG A 398 -22.46 -3.35 -20.42
N ARG A 399 -23.57 -2.63 -20.63
CA ARG A 399 -23.94 -2.10 -21.94
C ARG A 399 -22.96 -1.02 -22.36
N ARG A 400 -22.47 -1.05 -23.60
CA ARG A 400 -21.68 0.03 -24.19
C ARG A 400 -22.45 0.68 -25.32
N THR A 401 -22.15 1.95 -25.58
CA THR A 401 -22.70 2.67 -26.73
C THR A 401 -22.40 1.89 -28.01
N ALA A 402 -23.45 1.51 -28.71
CA ALA A 402 -23.35 0.79 -29.97
C ALA A 402 -22.68 1.65 -31.05
N THR A 403 -21.94 1.01 -31.93
CA THR A 403 -21.41 1.61 -33.17
C THR A 403 -22.28 1.16 -34.35
N ALA A 404 -22.28 1.90 -35.46
CA ALA A 404 -23.16 1.62 -36.60
C ALA A 404 -23.07 0.14 -37.03
N GLY A 405 -24.20 -0.57 -37.01
CA GLY A 405 -24.30 -1.99 -37.36
C GLY A 405 -23.73 -2.99 -36.34
N ARG A 406 -23.42 -2.55 -35.11
CA ARG A 406 -22.82 -3.38 -34.06
C ARG A 406 -23.56 -3.23 -32.73
N ALA A 407 -23.63 -4.31 -31.96
CA ALA A 407 -23.94 -4.28 -30.53
C ALA A 407 -22.66 -4.53 -29.74
N ARG A 408 -22.48 -3.81 -28.62
CA ARG A 408 -21.25 -3.85 -27.81
C ARG A 408 -21.58 -4.03 -26.34
N VAL A 409 -20.81 -4.90 -25.69
CA VAL A 409 -20.81 -5.03 -24.22
C VAL A 409 -19.38 -4.93 -23.72
N GLU A 410 -19.24 -4.43 -22.50
CA GLU A 410 -18.02 -4.53 -21.71
C GLU A 410 -18.21 -5.62 -20.67
N VAL A 411 -17.18 -6.43 -20.45
CA VAL A 411 -17.23 -7.53 -19.48
C VAL A 411 -16.11 -7.36 -18.45
N GLY A 412 -16.43 -7.57 -17.18
CA GLY A 412 -15.52 -7.45 -16.06
C GLY A 412 -16.11 -8.03 -14.78
N PHE A 413 -15.36 -8.05 -13.70
CA PHE A 413 -15.92 -8.32 -12.37
C PHE A 413 -16.51 -7.05 -11.73
N PRO A 414 -17.42 -7.20 -10.75
CA PRO A 414 -17.90 -6.10 -9.93
C PRO A 414 -16.73 -5.39 -9.23
N VAL A 415 -16.93 -4.12 -8.91
CA VAL A 415 -16.00 -3.39 -8.04
C VAL A 415 -15.94 -4.09 -6.67
N PRO A 416 -14.75 -4.34 -6.10
CA PRO A 416 -14.62 -4.87 -4.75
C PRO A 416 -15.38 -4.03 -3.71
N ARG A 417 -16.02 -4.70 -2.76
CA ARG A 417 -16.67 -4.06 -1.61
C ARG A 417 -15.59 -3.56 -0.66
N THR A 418 -15.54 -2.26 -0.45
CA THR A 418 -14.59 -1.61 0.46
C THR A 418 -14.66 -2.21 1.86
N ASN A 419 -13.50 -2.50 2.45
CA ASN A 419 -13.33 -3.11 3.77
C ASN A 419 -13.98 -4.50 3.95
N VAL A 420 -14.32 -5.17 2.85
CA VAL A 420 -14.90 -6.53 2.86
C VAL A 420 -14.10 -7.47 1.97
N ASP A 421 -13.94 -7.10 0.69
CA ASP A 421 -13.13 -7.90 -0.23
C ASP A 421 -11.64 -7.56 -0.03
N LEU A 422 -10.81 -8.59 0.12
CA LEU A 422 -9.41 -8.45 0.53
C LEU A 422 -8.46 -8.25 -0.66
N ILE A 423 -8.83 -8.78 -1.82
CA ILE A 423 -8.01 -8.76 -3.03
C ILE A 423 -8.70 -8.00 -4.16
N ALA A 424 -7.86 -7.38 -4.98
CA ALA A 424 -8.27 -6.77 -6.23
C ALA A 424 -8.82 -7.82 -7.20
N ARG A 425 -9.67 -7.37 -8.12
CA ARG A 425 -10.23 -8.19 -9.21
C ARG A 425 -10.35 -7.34 -10.48
N PRO A 426 -10.22 -7.93 -11.68
CA PRO A 426 -10.24 -7.16 -12.92
C PRO A 426 -11.65 -6.63 -13.21
N THR A 427 -11.85 -5.32 -13.08
CA THR A 427 -13.13 -4.66 -13.43
C THR A 427 -13.38 -4.58 -14.93
N LEU A 428 -12.37 -4.95 -15.73
CA LEU A 428 -12.39 -5.15 -17.18
C LEU A 428 -11.63 -6.45 -17.51
N LEU A 429 -12.22 -7.33 -18.31
CA LEU A 429 -11.57 -8.55 -18.78
C LEU A 429 -10.76 -8.28 -20.04
N GLY A 430 -9.45 -8.53 -20.02
CA GLY A 430 -8.61 -8.40 -21.22
C GLY A 430 -8.68 -9.57 -22.21
N ARG A 431 -9.48 -10.61 -21.91
CA ARG A 431 -9.56 -11.87 -22.66
C ARG A 431 -10.82 -12.65 -22.29
N GLY A 432 -11.25 -13.55 -23.17
CA GLY A 432 -12.44 -14.39 -22.98
C GLY A 432 -13.39 -14.30 -24.17
N THR A 433 -14.63 -14.74 -23.99
CA THR A 433 -15.63 -14.77 -25.05
C THR A 433 -17.01 -14.37 -24.55
N VAL A 434 -17.83 -13.82 -25.45
CA VAL A 434 -19.25 -13.55 -25.21
C VAL A 434 -20.10 -14.21 -26.30
N ASP A 435 -21.06 -15.03 -25.89
CA ASP A 435 -22.07 -15.61 -26.76
C ASP A 435 -23.30 -14.69 -26.89
N PHE A 436 -23.43 -14.03 -28.04
CA PHE A 436 -24.56 -13.15 -28.35
C PHE A 436 -25.70 -13.91 -29.02
N ARG A 437 -26.93 -13.78 -28.52
CA ARG A 437 -28.15 -14.22 -29.21
C ARG A 437 -28.70 -13.14 -30.11
N VAL A 438 -28.48 -13.30 -31.42
CA VAL A 438 -28.99 -12.44 -32.50
C VAL A 438 -30.16 -13.17 -33.17
N GLY A 439 -31.38 -12.86 -32.72
CA GLY A 439 -32.56 -13.64 -33.10
C GLY A 439 -32.43 -15.09 -32.61
N VAL A 440 -32.46 -16.05 -33.53
CA VAL A 440 -32.30 -17.50 -33.23
C VAL A 440 -30.85 -17.98 -33.26
N ARG A 441 -29.91 -17.14 -33.71
CA ARG A 441 -28.50 -17.52 -33.87
C ARG A 441 -27.71 -17.10 -32.65
N THR A 442 -26.76 -17.94 -32.26
CA THR A 442 -25.73 -17.59 -31.29
C THR A 442 -24.46 -17.24 -32.05
N VAL A 443 -23.86 -16.10 -31.74
CA VAL A 443 -22.60 -15.63 -32.33
C VAL A 443 -21.63 -15.36 -31.19
N THR A 444 -20.53 -16.11 -31.16
CA THR A 444 -19.45 -15.92 -30.19
C THR A 444 -18.51 -14.83 -30.68
N ALA A 445 -18.20 -13.85 -29.83
CA ALA A 445 -17.18 -12.86 -30.09
C ALA A 445 -16.11 -12.87 -28.99
N PRO A 446 -14.83 -12.63 -29.31
CA PRO A 446 -13.79 -12.48 -28.31
C PRO A 446 -13.99 -11.18 -27.52
N ILE A 447 -13.53 -11.17 -26.27
CA ILE A 447 -13.37 -9.96 -25.47
C ILE A 447 -12.00 -9.36 -25.80
N GLY A 448 -11.99 -8.10 -26.22
CA GLY A 448 -10.78 -7.33 -26.50
C GLY A 448 -9.99 -6.98 -25.23
N THR A 449 -8.77 -6.48 -25.41
CA THR A 449 -7.93 -6.01 -24.28
C THR A 449 -8.54 -4.81 -23.56
N ASP A 450 -9.50 -4.12 -24.18
CA ASP A 450 -10.28 -3.02 -23.63
C ASP A 450 -11.54 -3.48 -22.87
N GLY A 451 -11.74 -4.79 -22.68
CA GLY A 451 -12.93 -5.34 -22.02
C GLY A 451 -14.13 -5.48 -22.93
N VAL A 452 -14.05 -5.07 -24.21
CA VAL A 452 -15.21 -4.99 -25.08
C VAL A 452 -15.34 -6.23 -25.96
N ALA A 453 -16.54 -6.80 -26.00
CA ALA A 453 -16.96 -7.76 -27.01
C ALA A 453 -18.05 -7.14 -27.87
N GLU A 454 -18.02 -7.44 -29.18
CA GLU A 454 -18.98 -6.88 -30.12
C GLU A 454 -19.41 -7.85 -31.21
N VAL A 455 -20.64 -7.67 -31.68
CA VAL A 455 -21.26 -8.51 -32.71
C VAL A 455 -21.95 -7.64 -33.75
N ALA A 456 -21.90 -8.06 -35.02
CA ALA A 456 -22.65 -7.42 -36.10
C ALA A 456 -24.15 -7.71 -35.97
N VAL A 457 -24.97 -6.66 -36.05
CA VAL A 457 -26.42 -6.75 -35.85
C VAL A 457 -27.13 -5.81 -36.83
N PRO A 458 -28.34 -6.18 -37.32
CA PRO A 458 -29.17 -5.23 -38.05
C PRO A 458 -29.47 -3.99 -37.21
N ALA A 459 -29.60 -2.84 -37.87
CA ALA A 459 -29.95 -1.58 -37.21
C ALA A 459 -31.25 -1.74 -36.39
N GLY A 460 -31.23 -1.33 -35.12
CA GLY A 460 -32.37 -1.44 -34.21
C GLY A 460 -32.68 -2.86 -33.70
N ALA A 461 -31.93 -3.88 -34.11
CA ALA A 461 -32.09 -5.23 -33.56
C ALA A 461 -31.64 -5.27 -32.09
N THR A 462 -32.43 -5.94 -31.25
CA THR A 462 -32.05 -6.27 -29.89
C THR A 462 -31.33 -7.60 -29.87
N VAL A 463 -30.18 -7.63 -29.22
CA VAL A 463 -29.35 -8.81 -28.99
C VAL A 463 -29.26 -9.06 -27.50
N THR A 464 -29.28 -10.32 -27.10
CA THR A 464 -29.16 -10.69 -25.69
C THR A 464 -27.85 -11.44 -25.47
N VAL A 465 -27.16 -11.13 -24.38
CA VAL A 465 -26.13 -11.97 -23.77
C VAL A 465 -26.81 -12.76 -22.65
N PRO A 466 -27.10 -14.08 -22.82
CA PRO A 466 -27.73 -14.88 -21.77
C PRO A 466 -26.87 -14.99 -20.49
N ALA A 467 -27.47 -15.50 -19.41
CA ALA A 467 -26.68 -16.00 -18.28
C ALA A 467 -25.75 -17.13 -18.75
N GLY A 468 -24.51 -17.15 -18.25
CA GLY A 468 -23.48 -18.12 -18.62
C GLY A 468 -22.80 -17.88 -19.98
N ALA A 469 -23.12 -16.79 -20.67
CA ALA A 469 -22.70 -16.52 -22.05
C ALA A 469 -21.40 -15.71 -22.17
N ALA A 470 -21.11 -14.85 -21.19
CA ALA A 470 -19.79 -14.25 -21.03
C ALA A 470 -18.92 -15.19 -20.22
N LYS A 471 -17.70 -15.46 -20.70
CA LYS A 471 -16.78 -16.42 -20.10
C LYS A 471 -15.36 -15.88 -20.13
N ASP A 472 -14.67 -15.97 -19.00
CA ASP A 472 -13.22 -15.79 -18.96
C ASP A 472 -12.48 -17.12 -19.22
N PRO A 473 -11.14 -17.10 -19.40
CA PRO A 473 -10.38 -18.33 -19.63
C PRO A 473 -10.31 -19.28 -18.44
N ASP A 474 -10.62 -18.79 -17.25
CA ASP A 474 -10.58 -19.54 -16.00
C ASP A 474 -11.91 -20.27 -15.74
N GLY A 475 -12.94 -20.01 -16.57
CA GLY A 475 -14.25 -20.66 -16.53
C GLY A 475 -15.28 -19.91 -15.70
N ASN A 476 -14.99 -18.68 -15.27
CA ASN A 476 -15.96 -17.81 -14.62
C ASN A 476 -16.95 -17.27 -15.66
N THR A 477 -18.19 -17.04 -15.23
CA THR A 477 -19.30 -16.67 -16.11
C THR A 477 -20.15 -15.52 -15.57
N ASN A 478 -21.15 -15.05 -16.31
CA ASN A 478 -22.13 -14.07 -15.84
C ASN A 478 -23.43 -14.71 -15.35
N ALA A 479 -23.91 -14.34 -14.17
CA ALA A 479 -25.16 -14.85 -13.60
C ALA A 479 -26.43 -14.31 -14.29
N THR A 480 -26.36 -13.08 -14.83
CA THR A 480 -27.54 -12.35 -15.33
C THR A 480 -27.47 -12.11 -16.82
N ALA A 481 -28.63 -12.21 -17.49
CA ALA A 481 -28.75 -11.91 -18.92
C ALA A 481 -28.84 -10.41 -19.18
N VAL A 482 -28.26 -9.94 -20.28
CA VAL A 482 -28.21 -8.52 -20.66
C VAL A 482 -28.64 -8.33 -22.10
N ALA A 483 -29.67 -7.51 -22.32
CA ALA A 483 -30.11 -7.09 -23.66
C ALA A 483 -29.43 -5.78 -24.09
N VAL A 484 -28.96 -5.72 -25.33
CA VAL A 484 -28.30 -4.56 -25.96
C VAL A 484 -28.91 -4.34 -27.34
N THR A 485 -29.15 -3.08 -27.70
CA THR A 485 -29.68 -2.71 -29.02
C THR A 485 -28.56 -2.24 -29.94
N GLY A 486 -28.56 -2.71 -31.18
CA GLY A 486 -27.66 -2.19 -32.21
C GLY A 486 -27.96 -0.73 -32.56
N ALA A 487 -26.93 0.08 -32.79
CA ALA A 487 -27.11 1.45 -33.24
C ALA A 487 -27.75 1.49 -34.64
N GLY A 488 -28.65 2.45 -34.84
CA GLY A 488 -29.10 2.84 -36.17
C GLY A 488 -27.91 3.31 -37.01
N SER A 489 -28.02 3.14 -38.34
CA SER A 489 -27.04 3.62 -39.31
C SER A 489 -26.85 5.13 -39.24
#